data_AF-A0A2V6JTS8-F1
#
_entry.id   AF-A0A2V6JTS8-F1
#
_cell.length_a   1.000
_cell.length_b   1.000
_cell.length_c   1.000
_cell.angle_alpha   90.00
_cell.angle_beta   90.00
_cell.angle_gamma   90.00
#
_symmetry.space_group_name_H-M   'P 1'
#
loop_
_entity.id
_entity.type
_entity.pdbx_description
1 polymer ?
#
loop_
_entity_poly.entity_id
_entity_poly.type
_entity_poly.pdbx_seq_one_letter_code
_entity_poly.pdbx_strand_id
1 'polypeptide(L)' 'MTVSRFRTILYIVAAIVALAGLADATYLSVQAFTGETLSCGGSPDCFRVLGSSYAKVAGIPVALLGALAYFT' A
#
# COMPACT_ATOMS: atom_id res chain seq x y z
N MET A 1 -32.98 11.75 12.02
CA MET A 1 -31.58 12.24 12.15
C MET A 1 -30.52 11.12 12.21
N THR A 2 -30.82 9.89 11.81
CA THR A 2 -29.88 8.73 11.90
C THR A 2 -28.96 8.59 10.69
N VAL A 3 -29.40 9.05 9.51
CA VAL A 3 -28.66 8.93 8.24
C VAL A 3 -27.30 9.67 8.27
N SER A 4 -27.22 10.80 8.99
CA SER A 4 -26.00 11.63 9.02
C SER A 4 -24.84 10.97 9.76
N ARG A 5 -25.08 10.34 10.93
CA ARG A 5 -23.99 9.74 11.72
C ARG A 5 -23.43 8.49 11.08
N PHE A 6 -24.27 7.69 10.44
CA PHE A 6 -23.85 6.49 9.71
C PHE A 6 -22.92 6.86 8.55
N ARG A 7 -23.24 7.94 7.82
CA ARG A 7 -22.40 8.42 6.71
C ARG A 7 -21.03 8.91 7.21
N THR A 8 -20.99 9.64 8.32
CA THR A 8 -19.72 10.11 8.93
C THR A 8 -18.84 8.95 9.35
N ILE A 9 -19.40 7.91 9.97
CA ILE A 9 -18.63 6.72 10.39
C ILE A 9 -18.02 6.02 9.17
N LEU A 10 -18.79 5.84 8.10
CA LEU A 10 -18.27 5.24 6.86
C LEU A 10 -17.12 6.05 6.25
N TYR A 11 -17.23 7.38 6.23
CA TYR A 11 -16.14 8.24 5.73
C TYR A 11 -14.90 8.20 6.62
N ILE A 12 -15.06 8.13 7.94
CA ILE A 12 -13.91 8.00 8.87
C ILE A 12 -13.22 6.65 8.66
N VAL A 13 -13.98 5.56 8.55
CA VAL A 13 -13.42 4.23 8.31
C VAL A 13 -12.69 4.19 6.97
N ALA A 14 -13.28 4.74 5.91
CA ALA A 14 -12.65 4.83 4.59
C ALA A 14 -11.35 5.65 4.64
N ALA A 15 -11.34 6.78 5.35
CA ALA A 15 -10.14 7.61 5.51
C ALA A 15 -9.02 6.88 6.26
N ILE A 16 -9.34 6.13 7.32
CA ILE A 16 -8.34 5.34 8.07
C ILE A 16 -7.76 4.22 7.19
N VAL A 17 -8.61 3.51 6.44
CA VAL A 17 -8.17 2.44 5.53
C VAL A 17 -7.30 3.01 4.40
N ALA A 18 -7.66 4.17 3.86
CA ALA A 18 -6.88 4.85 2.83
C ALA A 18 -5.49 5.27 3.34
N LEU A 19 -5.42 5.85 4.55
CA LEU A 19 -4.14 6.22 5.17
C LEU A 19 -3.26 5.00 5.46
N ALA A 20 -3.84 3.90 5.94
CA ALA A 20 -3.11 2.65 6.17
C ALA A 20 -2.56 2.07 4.85
N GLY A 21 -3.40 2.00 3.81
CA GLY A 21 -2.98 1.54 2.49
C GLY A 21 -1.92 2.42 1.85
N LEU A 22 -2.00 3.74 2.03
CA LEU A 22 -1.01 4.70 1.55
C LEU A 22 0.34 4.53 2.25
N ALA A 23 0.34 4.31 3.57
CA ALA A 23 1.56 4.06 4.32
C ALA A 23 2.25 2.76 3.85
N ASP A 24 1.48 1.68 3.67
CA ASP A 24 1.99 0.39 3.21
C ASP A 24 2.57 0.49 1.79
N ALA A 25 1.81 1.09 0.87
CA ALA A 25 2.21 1.31 -0.51
C ALA A 25 3.47 2.20 -0.62
N THR A 26 3.58 3.24 0.20
CA THR A 26 4.77 4.11 0.24
C THR A 26 5.98 3.35 0.79
N TYR A 27 5.80 2.59 1.87
CA TYR A 27 6.87 1.78 2.49
C TYR A 27 7.41 0.72 1.51
N LEU A 28 6.51 0.00 0.83
CA LEU A 28 6.87 -0.97 -0.22
C LEU A 28 7.56 -0.30 -1.41
N SER A 29 7.11 0.90 -1.79
CA SER A 29 7.74 1.67 -2.88
C SER A 29 9.17 2.06 -2.56
N VAL A 30 9.42 2.61 -1.37
CA VAL A 30 10.77 3.00 -0.92
C VAL A 30 11.69 1.78 -0.89
N GLN A 31 11.26 0.68 -0.29
CA GLN A 31 12.06 -0.55 -0.24
C GLN A 31 12.34 -1.16 -1.61
N ALA A 32 11.38 -1.06 -2.56
CA ALA A 32 11.61 -1.49 -3.94
C ALA A 32 12.68 -0.66 -4.66
N PHE A 33 12.92 0.59 -4.23
CA PHE A 33 13.98 1.46 -4.74
C PHE A 33 15.31 1.30 -4.01
N THR A 34 15.32 1.17 -2.68
CA THR A 34 16.56 0.98 -1.91
C THR A 34 17.15 -0.41 -2.07
N GLY A 35 16.38 -1.41 -2.51
CA GLY A 35 16.87 -2.78 -2.66
C GLY A 35 17.25 -3.44 -1.33
N GLU A 36 16.87 -2.80 -0.22
CA GLU A 36 17.11 -3.29 1.13
C GLU A 36 16.15 -4.44 1.43
N THR A 37 16.59 -5.41 2.22
CA THR A 37 15.80 -6.61 2.56
C THR A 37 14.50 -6.18 3.22
N LEU A 38 13.40 -6.37 2.50
CA LEU A 38 12.06 -6.09 3.00
C LEU A 38 11.88 -6.81 4.34
N SER A 39 11.54 -6.04 5.39
CA SER A 39 11.13 -6.64 6.66
C SER A 39 9.69 -7.14 6.52
N CYS A 40 9.51 -8.22 5.74
CA CYS A 40 8.22 -8.84 5.45
C CYS A 40 7.71 -9.68 6.64
N GLY A 41 7.74 -9.12 7.86
CA GLY A 41 7.23 -9.79 9.06
C GLY A 41 7.84 -11.17 9.35
N GLY A 42 9.04 -11.45 8.83
CA GLY A 42 9.73 -12.74 8.99
C GLY A 42 9.48 -13.77 7.88
N SER A 43 8.72 -13.45 6.82
CA SER A 43 8.48 -14.36 5.69
C SER A 43 9.46 -14.11 4.52
N PRO A 44 10.35 -15.07 4.17
CA PRO A 44 11.31 -14.90 3.08
C PRO A 44 10.67 -14.88 1.69
N ASP A 45 9.47 -15.47 1.53
CA ASP A 45 8.76 -15.55 0.25
C ASP A 45 8.27 -14.19 -0.27
N CYS A 46 8.00 -13.25 0.63
CA CYS A 46 7.58 -11.90 0.27
C CYS A 46 8.69 -11.15 -0.49
N PHE A 47 9.95 -11.33 -0.09
CA PHE A 47 11.09 -10.79 -0.84
C PHE A 47 11.19 -11.41 -2.24
N ARG A 48 10.90 -12.71 -2.37
CA ARG A 48 10.91 -13.42 -3.65
C ARG A 48 9.81 -12.94 -4.60
N VAL A 49 8.64 -12.60 -4.08
CA VAL A 49 7.52 -12.04 -4.87
C VAL A 49 7.79 -10.59 -5.26
N LEU A 50 8.23 -9.75 -4.31
CA LEU A 50 8.51 -8.33 -4.58
C LEU A 50 9.77 -8.09 -5.42
N GLY A 51 10.75 -9.00 -5.37
CA GLY A 51 11.94 -8.98 -6.23
C GLY A 51 11.69 -9.57 -7.62
N SER A 52 10.52 -10.15 -7.89
CA SER A 52 10.20 -10.75 -9.18
C SER A 52 9.92 -9.70 -10.26
N SER A 53 10.06 -10.08 -11.53
CA SER A 53 9.71 -9.22 -12.67
C SER A 53 8.26 -8.72 -12.63
N TYR A 54 7.35 -9.47 -12.00
CA TYR A 54 5.93 -9.11 -11.88
C TYR A 54 5.67 -7.97 -10.89
N ALA A 55 6.61 -7.68 -9.99
CA ALA A 55 6.49 -6.57 -9.04
C ALA A 55 6.82 -5.21 -9.66
N LYS A 56 7.25 -5.19 -10.93
CA LYS A 56 7.53 -3.97 -11.69
C LYS A 56 6.73 -3.98 -12.98
N VAL A 57 5.85 -3.00 -13.15
CA VAL A 57 5.16 -2.77 -14.43
C VAL A 57 5.92 -1.68 -15.15
N ALA A 58 6.49 -1.99 -16.32
CA ALA A 58 7.31 -1.06 -17.12
C ALA A 58 8.48 -0.40 -16.34
N GLY A 59 9.07 -1.13 -15.37
CA GLY A 59 10.14 -0.61 -14.51
C GLY A 59 9.66 0.18 -13.29
N ILE A 60 8.35 0.44 -13.17
CA ILE A 60 7.73 1.13 -12.04
C ILE A 60 7.19 0.09 -11.05
N PRO A 61 7.52 0.18 -9.75
CA PRO A 61 6.96 -0.72 -8.75
C PRO A 61 5.44 -0.56 -8.67
N VAL A 62 4.69 -1.68 -8.67
CA VAL A 62 3.21 -1.66 -8.52
C VAL A 62 2.75 -0.99 -7.23
N ALA A 63 3.61 -0.95 -6.21
CA ALA A 63 3.36 -0.22 -4.96
C ALA A 63 3.12 1.28 -5.19
N LEU A 64 3.73 1.88 -6.22
CA LEU A 64 3.52 3.29 -6.56
C LEU A 64 2.10 3.54 -7.07
N LEU A 65 1.55 2.60 -7.84
CA LEU A 65 0.17 2.66 -8.31
C LEU A 65 -0.82 2.50 -7.15
N GLY A 66 -0.50 1.65 -6.17
CA GLY A 66 -1.27 1.53 -4.93
C GLY A 66 -1.28 2.83 -4.13
N ALA A 67 -0.13 3.50 -4.01
CA ALA A 67 -0.05 4.78 -3.31
C ALA A 67 -0.90 5.87 -3.98
N LEU A 68 -0.89 5.93 -5.32
CA LEU A 68 -1.77 6.83 -6.07
C LEU A 68 -3.24 6.49 -5.85
N ALA A 69 -3.62 5.21 -5.91
CA ALA A 69 -5.00 4.76 -5.73
C ALA A 69 -5.54 5.02 -4.32
N TYR A 70 -4.71 4.95 -3.27
CA TYR A 70 -5.12 5.29 -1.91
C TYR A 70 -5.12 6.79 -1.62
N PHE A 71 -4.40 7.59 -2.41
CA PHE A 71 -4.35 9.04 -2.26
C PHE A 71 -5.53 9.76 -2.92
N THR A 72 -6.11 9.18 -3.97
CA THR A 72 -7.25 9.74 -4.74
C THR A 72 -8.59 9.22 -4.25
#